data_AF-U1Q6Q9-F1
#
_entry.id   AF-U1Q6Q9-F1
#
_cell.length_a   1.000
_cell.length_b   1.000
_cell.length_c   1.000
_cell.angle_alpha   90.00
_cell.angle_beta   90.00
_cell.angle_gamma   90.00
#
_symmetry.space_group_name_H-M   'P 1'
#
loop_
_entity.id
_entity.type
_entity.pdbx_description
1 polymer ?
#
loop_
_entity_poly.entity_id
_entity_poly.type
_entity_poly.pdbx_seq_one_letter_code
_entity_poly.pdbx_strand_id
1 'polypeptide(L)'
;MSALHDQYGVRNELLLGVVVSITLLALGESTTAAAGIAAVFLVFRAVVHAIQRTVGDYADHVLFGSVILLGAWYLGSSGVSVLWIGLVVLGGGWFLLDGIQHLRHGRSRAERIAPLIADGNGPIHGFLLVVVGRLLLPFRLGSYTDGGQ
;
A
#
# COMPACT_ATOMS: atom_id res chain seq x y z
N MET A 1 -12.78 -15.88 21.74
CA MET A 1 -12.42 -14.46 21.53
C MET A 1 -12.16 -14.09 20.06
N SER A 2 -12.08 -15.02 19.09
CA SER A 2 -11.83 -14.65 17.68
C SER A 2 -13.03 -14.09 16.91
N ALA A 3 -14.27 -14.50 17.24
CA ALA A 3 -15.47 -14.04 16.53
C ALA A 3 -15.75 -12.53 16.69
N LEU A 4 -15.45 -11.97 17.87
CA LEU A 4 -15.58 -10.53 18.12
C LEU A 4 -14.55 -9.73 17.30
N HIS A 5 -13.31 -10.18 17.23
CA HIS A 5 -12.25 -9.52 16.46
C HIS A 5 -12.56 -9.46 14.96
N ASP A 6 -13.16 -10.53 14.43
CA ASP A 6 -13.58 -10.63 13.03
C ASP A 6 -14.73 -9.66 12.71
N GLN A 7 -15.71 -9.54 13.62
CA GLN A 7 -16.84 -8.62 13.44
C GLN A 7 -16.41 -7.14 13.45
N TYR A 8 -15.44 -6.75 14.29
CA TYR A 8 -14.87 -5.41 14.26
C TYR A 8 -14.09 -5.14 12.96
N GLY A 9 -13.35 -6.14 12.46
CA GLY A 9 -12.65 -6.04 11.19
C GLY A 9 -13.59 -5.80 10.02
N VAL A 10 -14.64 -6.62 9.89
CA VAL A 10 -15.65 -6.50 8.82
C VAL A 10 -16.37 -5.15 8.89
N ARG A 11 -16.76 -4.70 10.09
CA ARG A 11 -17.41 -3.39 10.26
C ARG A 11 -16.50 -2.25 9.82
N ASN A 12 -15.21 -2.30 10.17
CA ASN A 12 -14.25 -1.29 9.77
C ASN A 12 -14.07 -1.22 8.25
N GLU A 13 -13.99 -2.38 7.59
CA GLU A 13 -13.91 -2.45 6.12
C GLU A 13 -15.16 -1.86 5.46
N LEU A 14 -16.35 -2.19 5.96
CA LEU A 14 -17.60 -1.61 5.47
C LEU A 14 -17.65 -0.09 5.65
N LEU A 15 -17.17 0.43 6.80
CA LEU A 15 -17.07 1.86 7.03
C LEU A 15 -16.15 2.55 6.02
N LEU A 16 -15.03 1.92 5.64
CA LEU A 16 -14.17 2.45 4.58
C LEU A 16 -14.89 2.51 3.24
N GLY A 17 -15.68 1.48 2.89
CA GLY A 17 -16.52 1.49 1.69
C GLY A 17 -17.56 2.62 1.71
N VAL A 18 -18.19 2.87 2.85
CA VAL A 18 -19.12 4.00 3.04
C VAL A 18 -18.40 5.33 2.85
N VAL A 19 -17.20 5.49 3.43
CA VAL A 19 -16.39 6.70 3.26
C VAL A 19 -16.08 6.94 1.78
N VAL A 20 -15.62 5.92 1.05
CA VAL A 20 -15.36 6.01 -0.40
C VAL A 20 -16.62 6.46 -1.15
N SER A 21 -17.76 5.86 -0.85
CA SER A 21 -19.03 6.24 -1.50
C SER A 21 -19.41 7.69 -1.22
N ILE A 22 -19.29 8.15 0.03
CA ILE A 22 -19.59 9.55 0.42
C ILE A 22 -18.64 10.52 -0.28
N THR A 23 -17.35 10.19 -0.35
CA THR A 23 -16.35 11.02 -1.04
C THR A 23 -16.69 11.18 -2.53
N LEU A 24 -17.08 10.10 -3.21
CA LEU A 24 -17.46 10.16 -4.62
C LEU A 24 -18.73 10.98 -4.83
N LEU A 25 -19.73 10.84 -3.95
CA LEU A 25 -20.93 11.68 -3.98
C LEU A 25 -20.58 13.16 -3.79
N ALA A 26 -19.65 13.48 -2.88
CA ALA A 26 -19.18 14.85 -2.66
C ALA A 26 -18.42 15.43 -3.87
N LEU A 27 -17.80 14.57 -4.69
CA LEU A 27 -17.16 14.93 -5.95
C LEU A 27 -18.15 15.08 -7.12
N GLY A 28 -19.46 14.88 -6.88
CA GLY A 28 -20.52 15.05 -7.86
C GLY A 28 -20.85 13.79 -8.67
N GLU A 29 -20.35 12.62 -8.26
CA GLU A 29 -20.68 11.36 -8.93
C GLU A 29 -22.12 10.91 -8.64
N SER A 30 -22.69 10.11 -9.56
CA SER A 30 -24.01 9.53 -9.37
C SER A 30 -24.04 8.50 -8.23
N THR A 31 -25.20 8.33 -7.59
CA THR A 31 -25.38 7.34 -6.51
C THR A 31 -25.05 5.92 -6.96
N THR A 32 -25.43 5.55 -8.18
CA THR A 32 -25.13 4.24 -8.77
C THR A 32 -23.63 4.06 -9.01
N ALA A 33 -22.94 5.07 -9.55
CA ALA A 33 -21.50 5.01 -9.77
C ALA A 33 -20.74 4.95 -8.43
N ALA A 34 -21.10 5.81 -7.47
CA ALA A 34 -20.48 5.83 -6.14
C ALA A 34 -20.63 4.49 -5.40
N ALA A 35 -21.83 3.91 -5.41
CA ALA A 35 -22.09 2.59 -4.82
C ALA A 35 -21.33 1.47 -5.54
N GLY A 36 -21.29 1.50 -6.88
CA GLY A 36 -20.55 0.53 -7.68
C GLY A 36 -19.05 0.57 -7.39
N ILE A 37 -18.44 1.77 -7.36
CA ILE A 37 -17.03 1.94 -7.05
C ILE A 37 -16.72 1.52 -5.62
N ALA A 38 -17.58 1.85 -4.65
CA ALA A 38 -17.42 1.41 -3.27
C ALA A 38 -17.45 -0.13 -3.15
N ALA A 39 -18.35 -0.80 -3.88
CA ALA A 39 -18.40 -2.26 -3.92
C ALA A 39 -17.12 -2.86 -4.52
N VAL A 40 -16.64 -2.32 -5.66
CA VAL A 40 -15.38 -2.74 -6.28
C VAL A 40 -14.20 -2.54 -5.33
N PHE A 41 -14.15 -1.40 -4.62
CA PHE A 41 -13.13 -1.10 -3.63
C PHE A 41 -13.11 -2.13 -2.49
N LEU A 42 -14.27 -2.50 -1.96
CA LEU A 42 -14.38 -3.51 -0.90
C LEU A 42 -13.93 -4.89 -1.38
N VAL A 43 -14.34 -5.30 -2.58
CA VAL A 43 -13.91 -6.57 -3.19
C VAL A 43 -12.39 -6.57 -3.39
N PHE A 44 -11.83 -5.47 -3.90
CA PHE A 44 -10.39 -5.34 -4.08
C PHE A 44 -9.64 -5.47 -2.75
N ARG A 45 -10.10 -4.82 -1.67
CA ARG A 45 -9.50 -4.99 -0.34
C ARG A 45 -9.58 -6.42 0.18
N ALA A 46 -10.71 -7.10 -0.03
CA ALA A 46 -10.85 -8.50 0.36
C ALA A 46 -9.85 -9.41 -0.37
N VAL A 47 -9.68 -9.19 -1.68
CA VAL A 47 -8.69 -9.90 -2.50
C VAL A 47 -7.26 -9.62 -2.01
N VAL A 48 -6.93 -8.35 -1.74
CA VAL A 48 -5.62 -7.96 -1.21
C VAL A 48 -5.34 -8.65 0.13
N HIS A 49 -6.30 -8.66 1.06
CA HIS A 49 -6.16 -9.35 2.35
C HIS A 49 -5.94 -10.85 2.18
N ALA A 50 -6.67 -11.49 1.27
CA ALA A 50 -6.48 -12.91 0.97
C ALA A 50 -5.07 -13.17 0.40
N ILE A 51 -4.59 -12.31 -0.50
CA ILE A 51 -3.26 -12.41 -1.09
C ILE A 51 -2.16 -12.17 -0.03
N GLN A 52 -2.33 -11.21 0.87
CA GLN A 52 -1.39 -11.01 1.97
C GLN A 52 -1.27 -12.24 2.87
N ARG A 53 -2.39 -12.87 3.21
CA ARG A 53 -2.40 -14.10 4.04
C ARG A 53 -1.73 -15.30 3.36
N THR A 54 -1.70 -15.33 2.03
CA THR A 54 -1.23 -16.49 1.25
C THR A 54 0.19 -16.31 0.71
N VAL A 55 0.54 -15.10 0.28
CA VAL A 55 1.82 -14.76 -0.37
C VAL A 55 2.76 -14.05 0.59
N GLY A 56 2.23 -13.30 1.56
CA GLY A 56 3.00 -12.58 2.58
C GLY A 56 2.60 -11.11 2.73
N ASP A 57 2.99 -10.49 3.86
CA ASP A 57 2.61 -9.15 4.32
C ASP A 57 2.79 -7.98 3.31
N TYR A 58 3.62 -8.19 2.30
CA TYR A 58 3.99 -7.19 1.29
C TYR A 58 3.42 -7.47 -0.10
N ALA A 59 2.59 -8.51 -0.25
CA ALA A 59 1.97 -8.83 -1.53
C ALA A 59 0.97 -7.76 -1.99
N ASP A 60 0.40 -6.99 -1.06
CA ASP A 60 -0.40 -5.81 -1.38
C ASP A 60 0.40 -4.72 -2.09
N HIS A 61 1.68 -4.53 -1.76
CA HIS A 61 2.54 -3.55 -2.43
C HIS A 61 2.79 -3.96 -3.88
N VAL A 62 2.97 -5.27 -4.15
CA VAL A 62 3.09 -5.80 -5.50
C VAL A 62 1.81 -5.55 -6.30
N LEU A 63 0.65 -5.85 -5.72
CA LEU A 63 -0.66 -5.64 -6.36
C LEU A 63 -0.92 -4.15 -6.63
N PHE A 64 -0.73 -3.29 -5.63
CA PHE A 64 -0.92 -1.85 -5.77
C PHE A 64 0.03 -1.28 -6.84
N GLY A 65 1.31 -1.65 -6.79
CA GLY A 65 2.28 -1.23 -7.80
C GLY A 65 1.87 -1.64 -9.21
N SER A 66 1.40 -2.89 -9.38
CA SER A 66 0.94 -3.42 -10.66
C SER A 66 -0.29 -2.68 -11.18
N VAL A 67 -1.29 -2.43 -10.33
CA VAL A 67 -2.51 -1.68 -10.70
C VAL A 67 -2.18 -0.24 -11.09
N ILE A 68 -1.29 0.43 -10.35
CA ILE A 68 -0.84 1.80 -10.66
C ILE A 68 -0.14 1.83 -12.02
N LEU A 69 0.76 0.89 -12.29
CA LEU A 69 1.47 0.82 -13.57
C LEU A 69 0.53 0.52 -14.74
N LEU A 70 -0.46 -0.35 -14.56
CA LEU A 70 -1.49 -0.61 -15.56
C LEU A 70 -2.34 0.65 -15.83
N GLY A 71 -2.70 1.38 -14.78
CA GLY A 71 -3.38 2.68 -14.89
C GLY A 71 -2.52 3.70 -15.62
N ALA A 72 -1.22 3.78 -15.32
CA ALA A 72 -0.29 4.68 -15.99
C ALA A 72 -0.18 4.37 -17.49
N TRP A 73 -0.12 3.09 -17.85
CA TRP A 73 -0.14 2.63 -19.24
C TRP A 73 -1.42 3.08 -19.95
N TYR A 74 -2.58 2.86 -19.33
CA TYR A 74 -3.87 3.29 -19.87
C TYR A 74 -3.95 4.82 -20.04
N LEU A 75 -3.56 5.59 -19.02
CA LEU A 75 -3.52 7.06 -19.10
C LEU A 75 -2.54 7.57 -20.15
N GLY A 76 -1.40 6.88 -20.33
CA GLY A 76 -0.43 7.21 -21.36
C GLY A 76 -0.99 7.11 -22.77
N SER A 77 -1.91 6.18 -23.01
CA SER A 77 -2.63 6.09 -24.29
C SER A 77 -3.69 7.18 -24.50
N SER A 78 -4.05 7.93 -23.45
CA SER A 78 -5.13 8.93 -23.45
C SER A 78 -4.64 10.38 -23.59
N GLY A 79 -3.36 10.60 -23.89
CA GLY A 79 -2.80 11.96 -24.11
C GLY A 79 -2.49 12.75 -22.83
N VAL A 80 -2.41 12.09 -21.68
CA VAL A 80 -1.99 12.71 -20.42
C VAL A 80 -0.51 13.15 -20.51
N SER A 81 -0.15 14.25 -19.83
CA SER A 81 1.23 14.76 -19.79
C SER A 81 2.23 13.69 -19.36
N VAL A 82 3.34 13.61 -20.10
CA VAL A 82 4.47 12.70 -19.84
C VAL A 82 5.04 12.89 -18.42
N LEU A 83 5.04 14.12 -17.90
CA LEU A 83 5.51 14.39 -16.53
C LEU A 83 4.62 13.72 -15.48
N TRP A 84 3.30 13.80 -15.65
CA TRP A 84 2.36 13.16 -14.74
C TRP A 84 2.44 11.64 -14.82
N ILE A 85 2.53 11.09 -16.04
CA ILE A 85 2.73 9.65 -16.23
C ILE A 85 4.03 9.19 -15.58
N GLY A 86 5.12 9.95 -15.72
CA GLY A 86 6.40 9.66 -15.08
C GLY A 86 6.30 9.55 -13.56
N LEU A 87 5.60 10.48 -12.90
CA LEU A 87 5.37 10.42 -11.45
C LEU A 87 4.56 9.18 -11.04
N VAL A 88 3.51 8.85 -11.79
CA VAL A 88 2.68 7.66 -11.53
C VAL A 88 3.50 6.38 -11.73
N VAL A 89 4.31 6.30 -12.78
CA VAL A 89 5.18 5.14 -13.05
C VAL A 89 6.23 4.99 -11.95
N LEU A 90 6.86 6.08 -11.51
CA LEU A 90 7.81 6.04 -10.41
C LEU A 90 7.15 5.55 -9.12
N GLY A 91 5.96 6.06 -8.78
CA GLY A 91 5.20 5.59 -7.62
C GLY A 91 4.78 4.13 -7.73
N GLY A 92 4.29 3.69 -8.89
CA GLY A 92 3.88 2.30 -9.11
C GLY A 92 5.06 1.33 -9.07
N GLY A 93 6.16 1.67 -9.76
CA GLY A 93 7.40 0.91 -9.75
C GLY A 93 8.02 0.84 -8.35
N TRP A 94 7.92 1.92 -7.58
CA TRP A 94 8.32 1.96 -6.18
C TRP A 94 7.63 0.88 -5.35
N PHE A 95 6.30 0.86 -5.35
CA PHE A 95 5.50 -0.12 -4.62
C PHE A 95 5.80 -1.55 -5.09
N LEU A 96 5.94 -1.75 -6.40
CA LEU A 96 6.26 -3.05 -6.96
C LEU A 96 7.62 -3.57 -6.45
N LEU A 97 8.66 -2.74 -6.53
CA LEU A 97 10.00 -3.08 -6.05
C LEU A 97 10.01 -3.33 -4.53
N ASP A 98 9.36 -2.48 -3.76
CA ASP A 98 9.23 -2.65 -2.31
C ASP A 98 8.57 -3.99 -1.99
N GLY A 99 7.42 -4.29 -2.59
CA GLY A 99 6.71 -5.54 -2.39
C GLY A 99 7.57 -6.77 -2.72
N ILE A 100 8.17 -6.79 -3.93
CA ILE A 100 9.01 -7.90 -4.38
C ILE A 100 10.20 -8.13 -3.44
N GLN A 101 10.89 -7.06 -3.04
CA GLN A 101 12.08 -7.20 -2.19
C GLN A 101 11.72 -7.71 -0.79
N HIS A 102 10.58 -7.32 -0.25
CA HIS A 102 10.13 -7.85 1.04
C HIS A 102 9.71 -9.31 0.98
N LEU A 103 8.96 -9.69 -0.05
CA LEU A 103 8.57 -11.07 -0.27
C LEU A 103 9.79 -11.97 -0.49
N ARG A 104 10.78 -11.49 -1.25
CA ARG A 104 12.05 -12.19 -1.49
C ARG A 104 12.84 -12.45 -0.20
N HIS A 105 12.83 -11.51 0.74
CA HIS A 105 13.58 -11.61 1.99
C HIS A 105 12.71 -12.04 3.18
N GLY A 106 11.46 -12.44 2.97
CA GLY A 106 10.56 -12.93 4.01
C GLY A 106 10.25 -11.93 5.15
N ARG A 107 10.45 -10.63 4.93
CA ARG A 107 10.33 -9.60 5.97
C ARG A 107 8.85 -9.32 6.27
N SER A 108 8.46 -9.44 7.54
CA SER A 108 7.12 -9.04 8.02
C SER A 108 7.07 -7.56 8.39
N ARG A 109 5.86 -6.97 8.43
CA ARG A 109 5.72 -5.56 8.86
C ARG A 109 6.04 -5.37 10.35
N ALA A 110 5.86 -6.40 11.17
CA ALA A 110 6.11 -6.37 12.59
C ALA A 110 7.62 -6.21 12.92
N GLU A 111 8.49 -6.86 12.16
CA GLU A 111 9.96 -6.77 12.32
C GLU A 111 10.52 -5.36 12.12
N ARG A 112 9.78 -4.50 11.40
CA ARG A 112 10.20 -3.13 11.06
C ARG A 112 9.77 -2.05 12.03
N ILE A 113 8.78 -2.33 12.89
CA ILE A 113 8.30 -1.34 13.86
C ILE A 113 9.24 -1.30 15.08
N ALA A 114 9.95 -2.39 15.35
CA ALA A 114 10.88 -2.51 16.48
C ALA A 114 12.00 -1.44 16.53
N PRO A 115 12.68 -1.07 15.41
CA PRO A 115 13.73 -0.05 15.44
C PRO A 115 13.19 1.39 15.59
N LEU A 116 11.92 1.65 15.25
CA LEU A 116 11.33 2.98 15.39
C LEU A 116 10.85 3.28 16.81
N ILE A 117 10.60 2.24 17.61
CA ILE A 117 10.12 2.35 19.00
C ILE A 117 11.28 2.29 20.01
N ALA A 118 12.40 1.66 19.65
CA ALA A 118 13.52 1.43 20.57
C ALA A 118 14.22 2.72 21.06
N ASP A 119 14.11 3.84 20.34
CA ASP A 119 14.86 5.05 20.70
C ASP A 119 14.20 5.92 21.77
N GLY A 120 12.92 5.70 22.13
CA GLY A 120 12.25 6.09 23.39
C GLY A 120 12.37 7.53 23.95
N ASN A 121 13.21 8.40 23.40
CA ASN A 121 13.73 9.61 24.02
C ASN A 121 14.07 10.63 22.91
N GLY A 122 13.06 11.36 22.44
CA GLY A 122 13.30 12.62 21.76
C GLY A 122 12.21 13.05 20.77
N PRO A 123 12.05 14.38 20.55
CA PRO A 123 11.24 14.90 19.46
C PRO A 123 11.81 14.39 18.13
N ILE A 124 10.95 14.29 17.10
CA ILE A 124 11.21 13.69 15.78
C ILE A 124 12.39 14.39 15.05
N HIS A 125 13.62 14.20 15.51
CA HIS A 125 14.83 14.54 14.79
C HIS A 125 15.05 13.42 13.77
N GLY A 126 14.88 13.75 12.50
CA GLY A 126 15.12 12.80 11.42
C GLY A 126 13.88 12.23 10.75
N PHE A 127 12.69 12.87 10.82
CA PHE A 127 11.56 12.50 9.95
C PHE A 127 11.98 12.39 8.48
N LEU A 128 12.72 13.38 8.00
CA LEU A 128 13.25 13.37 6.63
C LEU A 128 14.21 12.19 6.40
N LEU A 129 15.08 11.89 7.37
CA LEU A 129 16.00 10.75 7.31
C LEU A 129 15.24 9.41 7.33
N VAL A 130 14.16 9.31 8.10
CA VAL A 130 13.28 8.13 8.17
C VAL A 130 12.52 7.96 6.86
N VAL A 131 11.98 9.05 6.29
CA VAL A 131 11.30 9.04 4.99
C VAL A 131 12.29 8.65 3.88
N VAL A 132 13.47 9.26 3.84
CA VAL A 132 14.53 8.92 2.88
C VAL A 132 15.03 7.49 3.11
N GLY A 133 15.15 7.04 4.35
CA GLY A 133 15.53 5.67 4.69
C GLY A 133 14.48 4.66 4.24
N ARG A 134 13.18 4.97 4.41
CA ARG A 134 12.06 4.13 3.96
C ARG A 134 11.98 4.08 2.43
N LEU A 135 12.26 5.21 1.79
CA LEU A 135 12.49 5.26 0.35
C LEU A 135 13.69 4.37 0.04
N LEU A 136 14.90 4.58 0.48
CA LEU A 136 16.02 3.73 -0.01
C LEU A 136 15.99 2.23 0.40
N LEU A 137 15.03 1.82 1.23
CA LEU A 137 14.89 0.48 1.80
C LEU A 137 14.80 -0.68 0.79
N PRO A 138 13.90 -0.70 -0.21
CA PRO A 138 13.87 -1.73 -1.26
C PRO A 138 15.24 -2.04 -1.87
N PHE A 139 16.09 -1.02 -2.06
CA PHE A 139 17.41 -1.20 -2.64
C PHE A 139 18.46 -1.70 -1.64
N ARG A 140 18.20 -1.55 -0.34
CA ARG A 140 19.12 -1.90 0.76
C ARG A 140 18.79 -3.23 1.44
N LEU A 141 17.69 -3.88 1.08
CA LEU A 141 17.28 -5.14 1.71
C LEU A 141 18.30 -6.27 1.51
N GLY A 142 18.98 -6.31 0.36
CA GLY A 142 20.03 -7.30 0.09
C GLY A 142 21.36 -7.06 0.83
N SER A 143 21.68 -5.83 1.23
CA SER A 143 22.92 -5.52 1.95
C SER A 143 22.84 -5.78 3.46
N TYR A 144 21.63 -5.88 4.01
CA TYR A 144 21.43 -6.17 5.45
C TYR A 144 21.61 -7.65 5.78
N THR A 145 21.53 -8.53 4.77
CA THR A 145 21.76 -9.98 4.91
C THR A 145 23.25 -10.36 4.93
N ASP A 146 24.13 -9.52 4.40
CA ASP A 146 25.58 -9.80 4.32
C ASP A 146 26.42 -9.15 5.43
N GLY A 147 25.83 -8.24 6.22
CA GLY A 147 26.52 -7.50 7.30
C GLY A 147 26.23 -8.00 8.71
N GLY A 148 25.55 -9.13 8.86
CA GLY A 148 25.12 -9.70 10.14
C GLY A 148 25.74 -11.06 10.41
N GLN A 149 27.08 -11.11 10.52
CA GLN A 149 27.81 -12.11 11.30
C GLN A 149 28.70 -11.38 12.29
#